data_AF-A0AA39Z560-F1
#
_entry.id   AF-A0AA39Z560-F1
#
_cell.length_a   1.000
_cell.length_b   1.000
_cell.length_c   1.000
_cell.angle_alpha   90.00
_cell.angle_beta   90.00
_cell.angle_gamma   90.00
#
_symmetry.space_group_name_H-M   'P 1'
#
loop_
_entity.id
_entity.type
_entity.pdbx_description
1 polymer ?
#
loop_
_entity_poly.entity_id
_entity_poly.type
_entity_poly.pdbx_seq_one_letter_code
_entity_poly.pdbx_strand_id
1 'polypeptide(L)'
;MISLQFKYSAFYALIFAVFTAPVFATPASPAPQKNGYVSFDGFTKVTNKDSLAWYRRSSLSIAKAVVENPPGYECFHGANYPGVNDWESFGTLWNINLPALRLHNSAANNQILRSKILSIATETNTDARIILAIIMQESSGQLDVYCTGENKHNCGIMQAAPGSVSFDPKKPAKSIDTMLRNGVLGTPGSWPNGGPGYAWFLNGANGEAWANMGGGGYPFRAMRAYNTGKVPDQKNYDATNGFGTVSYVNDVANRLLGWNGNGRGCGY
;
A
#
# COMPACT_ATOMS: atom_id res chain seq x y z
N MET A 1 -83.69 18.17 -64.14
CA MET A 1 -84.15 17.01 -63.35
C MET A 1 -82.91 16.44 -62.67
N ILE A 2 -82.60 16.88 -61.43
CA ILE A 2 -82.96 16.23 -60.14
C ILE A 2 -82.35 14.82 -60.12
N SER A 3 -81.33 14.51 -59.30
CA SER A 3 -81.47 14.37 -57.84
C SER A 3 -80.14 14.18 -57.08
N LEU A 4 -80.04 14.86 -55.93
CA LEU A 4 -79.38 14.58 -54.63
C LEU A 4 -78.16 13.62 -54.57
N GLN A 5 -76.97 14.06 -54.12
CA GLN A 5 -76.51 14.31 -52.73
C GLN A 5 -76.50 13.05 -51.83
N PHE A 6 -75.33 12.64 -51.31
CA PHE A 6 -75.04 12.62 -49.87
C PHE A 6 -73.53 12.37 -49.57
N LYS A 7 -73.06 13.09 -48.55
CA LYS A 7 -71.70 13.15 -47.95
C LYS A 7 -71.36 11.87 -47.16
N TYR A 8 -70.08 11.51 -47.05
CA TYR A 8 -69.38 11.04 -45.82
C TYR A 8 -67.86 11.11 -46.08
N SER A 9 -67.15 12.07 -45.49
CA SER A 9 -66.47 12.02 -44.18
C SER A 9 -65.05 11.48 -44.25
N ALA A 10 -64.11 12.35 -43.89
CA ALA A 10 -62.69 12.08 -43.74
C ALA A 10 -62.43 10.97 -42.70
N PHE A 11 -61.47 10.10 -42.97
CA PHE A 11 -60.63 9.50 -41.94
C PHE A 11 -59.21 9.34 -42.52
N TYR A 12 -58.33 10.28 -42.16
CA TYR A 12 -56.90 10.02 -42.15
C TYR A 12 -56.66 8.91 -41.11
N ALA A 13 -56.40 7.69 -41.56
CA ALA A 13 -55.85 6.66 -40.70
C ALA A 13 -54.39 7.03 -40.40
N LEU A 14 -54.20 7.74 -39.30
CA LEU A 14 -52.89 7.93 -38.68
C LEU A 14 -52.42 6.54 -38.22
N ILE A 15 -51.55 5.91 -39.02
CA ILE A 15 -50.85 4.70 -38.62
C ILE A 15 -49.86 5.13 -37.50
N PHE A 16 -50.28 4.99 -36.24
CA PHE A 16 -49.35 4.93 -35.13
C PHE A 16 -48.58 3.61 -35.24
N ALA A 17 -47.41 3.67 -35.89
CA ALA A 17 -46.41 2.64 -35.71
C ALA A 17 -45.96 2.69 -34.25
N VAL A 18 -46.53 1.80 -33.42
CA VAL A 18 -46.01 1.53 -32.08
C VAL A 18 -44.67 0.83 -32.29
N PHE A 19 -43.60 1.62 -32.32
CA PHE A 19 -42.25 1.10 -32.11
C PHE A 19 -42.18 0.66 -30.65
N THR A 20 -42.40 -0.64 -30.40
CA THR A 20 -41.91 -1.27 -29.18
C THR A 20 -40.40 -1.36 -29.30
N ALA A 21 -39.71 -0.29 -28.88
CA ALA A 21 -38.28 -0.38 -28.63
C ALA A 21 -38.09 -1.51 -27.61
N PRO A 22 -37.27 -2.55 -27.90
CA PRO A 22 -36.88 -3.48 -26.87
C PRO A 22 -36.14 -2.65 -25.81
N VAL A 23 -36.76 -2.49 -24.65
CA VAL A 23 -36.07 -2.05 -23.45
C VAL A 23 -35.13 -3.20 -23.12
N PHE A 24 -33.93 -3.16 -23.69
CA PHE A 24 -32.81 -3.87 -23.10
C PHE A 24 -32.67 -3.27 -21.72
N ALA A 25 -33.10 -4.02 -20.71
CA ALA A 25 -32.68 -3.76 -19.35
C ALA A 25 -31.15 -3.69 -19.41
N THR A 26 -30.61 -2.48 -19.26
CA THR A 26 -29.20 -2.34 -18.94
C THR A 26 -28.96 -3.29 -17.77
N PRO A 27 -27.93 -4.16 -17.82
CA PRO A 27 -27.60 -4.94 -16.65
C PRO A 27 -27.50 -3.94 -15.51
N ALA A 28 -28.33 -4.14 -14.48
CA ALA A 28 -28.34 -3.26 -13.33
C ALA A 28 -26.89 -3.09 -12.92
N SER A 29 -26.40 -1.83 -12.91
CA SER A 29 -25.13 -1.53 -12.29
C SER A 29 -25.14 -2.27 -10.96
N PRO A 30 -24.12 -3.11 -10.67
CA PRO A 30 -24.10 -3.82 -9.40
C PRO A 30 -24.36 -2.78 -8.33
N ALA A 31 -25.37 -3.03 -7.50
CA ALA A 31 -25.66 -2.18 -6.35
C ALA A 31 -24.33 -1.86 -5.67
N PRO A 32 -24.09 -0.60 -5.23
CA PRO A 32 -22.83 -0.27 -4.58
C PRO A 32 -22.61 -1.30 -3.49
N GLN A 33 -21.56 -2.12 -3.62
CA GLN A 33 -21.17 -3.03 -2.56
C GLN A 33 -21.09 -2.15 -1.32
N LYS A 34 -21.87 -2.49 -0.29
CA LYS A 34 -21.66 -1.92 1.04
C LYS A 34 -20.22 -2.26 1.39
N ASN A 35 -19.31 -1.30 1.19
CA ASN A 35 -17.88 -1.39 1.42
C ASN A 35 -17.60 -1.57 2.92
N GLY A 36 -17.99 -2.71 3.49
CA GLY A 36 -17.46 -3.15 4.77
C GLY A 36 -16.12 -3.80 4.46
N TYR A 37 -15.03 -3.21 4.95
CA TYR A 37 -13.74 -3.89 4.97
C TYR A 37 -13.94 -5.27 5.61
N VAL A 38 -13.48 -6.33 4.94
CA VAL A 38 -13.52 -7.69 5.49
C VAL A 38 -12.75 -7.71 6.82
N SER A 39 -13.20 -8.53 7.79
CA SER A 39 -12.44 -8.73 9.03
C SER A 39 -11.07 -9.28 8.68
N PHE A 40 -10.02 -8.61 9.17
CA PHE A 40 -8.67 -9.10 9.04
C PHE A 40 -8.35 -9.92 10.29
N ASP A 41 -8.19 -11.24 10.19
CA ASP A 41 -8.01 -12.11 11.38
C ASP A 41 -6.53 -12.34 11.73
N GLY A 42 -5.63 -11.64 11.05
CA GLY A 42 -4.18 -11.80 11.17
C GLY A 42 -3.54 -12.37 9.91
N PHE A 43 -2.23 -12.18 9.80
CA PHE A 43 -1.41 -12.71 8.72
C PHE A 43 -0.12 -13.27 9.31
N THR A 44 0.41 -14.33 8.72
CA THR A 44 1.58 -15.03 9.27
C THR A 44 2.81 -14.86 8.38
N LYS A 45 2.69 -15.05 7.06
CA LYS A 45 3.81 -14.91 6.12
C LYS A 45 3.37 -14.91 4.65
N VAL A 46 4.22 -14.36 3.79
CA VAL A 46 4.11 -14.43 2.33
C VAL A 46 4.35 -15.87 1.85
N THR A 47 3.43 -16.35 1.02
CA THR A 47 3.44 -17.70 0.40
C THR A 47 3.19 -17.67 -1.11
N ASN A 48 2.64 -16.58 -1.65
CA ASN A 48 2.39 -16.39 -3.07
C ASN A 48 3.72 -16.41 -3.86
N LYS A 49 3.75 -17.17 -4.96
CA LYS A 49 4.95 -17.37 -5.80
C LYS A 49 5.52 -16.07 -6.36
N ASP A 50 4.67 -15.20 -6.88
CA ASP A 50 5.08 -13.93 -7.48
C ASP A 50 5.64 -12.99 -6.42
N SER A 51 5.03 -12.97 -5.23
CA SER A 51 5.52 -12.23 -4.07
C SER A 51 6.89 -12.73 -3.59
N LEU A 52 7.06 -14.07 -3.53
CA LEU A 52 8.32 -14.70 -3.14
C LEU A 52 9.46 -14.41 -4.13
N ALA A 53 9.17 -14.10 -5.40
CA ALA A 53 10.18 -13.70 -6.37
C ALA A 53 10.92 -12.40 -5.97
N TRP A 54 10.30 -11.57 -5.13
CA TRP A 54 10.87 -10.33 -4.60
C TRP A 54 11.61 -10.49 -3.28
N TYR A 55 11.55 -11.67 -2.65
CA TYR A 55 12.23 -11.91 -1.40
C TYR A 55 13.68 -12.32 -1.64
N ARG A 56 14.62 -11.63 -1.00
CA ARG A 56 16.00 -12.09 -0.82
C ARG A 56 16.26 -12.19 0.67
N ARG A 57 16.59 -13.40 1.14
CA ARG A 57 17.02 -13.59 2.52
C ARG A 57 18.23 -12.69 2.75
N SER A 58 18.10 -11.75 3.67
CA SER A 58 19.19 -10.86 4.02
C SER A 58 20.28 -11.70 4.69
N SER A 59 21.36 -11.97 3.95
CA SER A 59 22.60 -12.46 4.54
C SER A 59 23.31 -11.27 5.20
N LEU A 60 24.20 -11.53 6.16
CA LEU A 60 25.13 -10.54 6.71
C LEU A 60 26.17 -10.08 5.67
N SER A 61 25.80 -10.03 4.39
CA SER A 61 26.62 -9.50 3.31
C SER A 61 27.26 -8.18 3.73
N ILE A 62 28.53 -8.06 3.39
CA ILE A 62 29.36 -6.92 3.76
C ILE A 62 28.69 -5.67 3.19
N ALA A 63 28.30 -4.75 4.10
CA ALA A 63 27.78 -3.47 3.69
C ALA A 63 28.82 -2.78 2.79
N LYS A 64 28.38 -2.28 1.63
CA LYS A 64 29.25 -1.40 0.84
C LYS A 64 29.55 -0.14 1.67
N ALA A 65 30.69 0.49 1.40
CA ALA A 65 30.95 1.82 1.94
C ALA A 65 29.77 2.75 1.58
N VAL A 66 29.31 3.54 2.55
CA VAL A 66 28.26 4.53 2.30
C VAL A 66 28.84 5.54 1.31
N VAL A 67 28.19 5.70 0.16
CA VAL A 67 28.56 6.75 -0.78
C VAL A 67 28.07 8.06 -0.17
N GLU A 68 28.98 9.02 0.07
CA GLU A 68 28.64 10.32 0.65
C GLU A 68 27.65 11.13 -0.22
N ASN A 69 27.55 10.76 -1.50
CA ASN A 69 26.53 11.22 -2.44
C ASN A 69 25.64 10.03 -2.84
N PRO A 70 24.50 9.79 -2.15
CA PRO A 70 23.55 8.78 -2.60
C PRO A 70 23.14 9.06 -4.06
N PRO A 71 22.79 8.03 -4.84
CA PRO A 71 22.32 8.23 -6.21
C PRO A 71 21.18 9.25 -6.22
N GLY A 72 21.14 10.08 -7.28
CA GLY A 72 20.10 11.08 -7.45
C GLY A 72 18.71 10.45 -7.39
N TYR A 73 17.72 11.22 -6.95
CA TYR A 73 16.33 10.77 -6.91
C TYR A 73 15.81 10.54 -8.34
N GLU A 74 15.25 9.35 -8.61
CA GLU A 74 14.61 9.02 -9.87
C GLU A 74 13.08 9.12 -9.76
N CYS A 75 12.46 9.73 -10.77
CA CYS A 75 11.02 9.84 -10.86
C CYS A 75 10.45 8.71 -11.72
N PHE A 76 10.05 7.64 -11.05
CA PHE A 76 9.36 6.53 -11.67
C PHE A 76 7.93 6.92 -12.02
N HIS A 77 7.49 6.53 -13.21
CA HIS A 77 6.15 6.81 -13.71
C HIS A 77 5.38 5.52 -14.01
N GLY A 78 4.07 5.58 -13.78
CA GLY A 78 3.17 4.47 -14.02
C GLY A 78 3.37 3.33 -13.01
N ALA A 79 3.75 2.16 -13.53
CA ALA A 79 4.07 0.96 -12.74
C ALA A 79 5.51 0.47 -12.98
N ASN A 80 6.39 1.30 -13.53
CA ASN A 80 7.77 0.95 -13.86
C ASN A 80 8.71 1.29 -12.69
N TYR A 81 9.07 0.31 -11.89
CA TYR A 81 9.91 0.50 -10.69
C TYR A 81 11.07 -0.51 -10.68
N PRO A 82 12.16 -0.23 -9.94
CA PRO A 82 13.35 -1.07 -9.93
C PRO A 82 13.08 -2.50 -9.44
N GLY A 83 13.74 -3.46 -10.08
CA GLY A 83 13.69 -4.85 -9.70
C GLY A 83 14.45 -5.12 -8.39
N VAL A 84 14.15 -6.25 -7.75
CA VAL A 84 14.79 -6.68 -6.49
C VAL A 84 16.33 -6.75 -6.54
N ASN A 85 16.88 -6.94 -7.73
CA ASN A 85 18.33 -7.00 -7.97
C ASN A 85 18.98 -5.62 -8.09
N ASP A 86 18.19 -4.56 -8.34
CA ASP A 86 18.67 -3.18 -8.41
C ASP A 86 18.79 -2.55 -7.01
N TRP A 87 18.04 -3.09 -6.03
CA TRP A 87 18.04 -2.54 -4.68
C TRP A 87 19.37 -2.78 -3.97
N GLU A 88 19.81 -1.78 -3.21
CA GLU A 88 21.00 -1.86 -2.37
C GLU A 88 20.88 -2.96 -1.32
N SER A 89 22.02 -3.40 -0.77
CA SER A 89 22.01 -4.40 0.31
C SER A 89 21.35 -3.84 1.57
N PHE A 90 20.76 -4.70 2.41
CA PHE A 90 20.23 -4.27 3.71
C PHE A 90 21.29 -3.57 4.57
N GLY A 91 22.54 -4.05 4.55
CA GLY A 91 23.65 -3.43 5.28
C GLY A 91 23.95 -2.02 4.79
N THR A 92 23.97 -1.82 3.47
CA THR A 92 24.13 -0.50 2.84
C THR A 92 23.00 0.44 3.27
N LEU A 93 21.74 0.02 3.09
CA LEU A 93 20.56 0.82 3.45
C LEU A 93 20.51 1.14 4.95
N TRP A 94 20.86 0.18 5.80
CA TRP A 94 20.96 0.41 7.24
C TRP A 94 21.96 1.52 7.55
N ASN A 95 23.15 1.47 6.95
CA ASN A 95 24.18 2.47 7.19
C ASN A 95 23.80 3.86 6.67
N ILE A 96 23.13 3.94 5.51
CA ILE A 96 22.60 5.19 4.94
C ILE A 96 21.61 5.85 5.91
N ASN A 97 20.75 5.06 6.55
CA ASN A 97 19.69 5.57 7.43
C ASN A 97 20.12 5.69 8.90
N LEU A 98 21.25 5.10 9.29
CA LEU A 98 21.74 5.10 10.67
C LEU A 98 21.94 6.51 11.27
N PRO A 99 22.41 7.53 10.53
CA PRO A 99 22.46 8.91 11.04
C PRO A 99 21.09 9.41 11.50
N ALA A 100 20.03 9.23 10.71
CA ALA A 100 18.66 9.62 11.08
C ALA A 100 18.16 8.82 12.29
N LEU A 101 18.38 7.50 12.29
CA LEU A 101 18.00 6.63 13.41
C LEU A 101 18.66 7.03 14.74
N ARG A 102 19.88 7.60 14.70
CA ARG A 102 20.61 8.06 15.89
C ARG A 102 20.09 9.39 16.44
N LEU A 103 19.36 10.18 15.65
CA LEU A 103 18.73 11.41 16.12
C LEU A 103 17.56 11.12 17.06
N HIS A 104 16.91 9.97 16.89
CA HIS A 104 15.66 9.64 17.60
C HIS A 104 15.79 8.49 18.59
N ASN A 105 16.75 7.58 18.41
CA ASN A 105 16.83 6.35 19.18
C ASN A 105 18.22 6.15 19.81
N SER A 106 18.25 5.49 20.97
CA SER A 106 19.50 5.01 21.56
C SER A 106 20.19 3.95 20.68
N ALA A 107 21.51 3.81 20.84
CA ALA A 107 22.28 2.79 20.12
C ALA A 107 21.76 1.36 20.40
N ALA A 108 21.36 1.07 21.64
CA ALA A 108 20.78 -0.21 22.02
C ALA A 108 19.43 -0.46 21.33
N ASN A 109 18.55 0.54 21.29
CA ASN A 109 17.27 0.42 20.58
C ASN A 109 17.46 0.24 19.08
N ASN A 110 18.44 0.92 18.47
CA ASN A 110 18.78 0.74 17.06
C ASN A 110 19.31 -0.67 16.76
N GLN A 111 20.10 -1.28 17.65
CA GLN A 111 20.52 -2.68 17.51
C GLN A 111 19.34 -3.65 17.60
N ILE A 112 18.42 -3.43 18.56
CA ILE A 112 17.19 -4.22 18.69
C ILE A 112 16.35 -4.10 17.42
N LEU A 113 16.12 -2.87 16.94
CA LEU A 113 15.36 -2.60 15.72
C LEU A 113 15.94 -3.35 14.52
N ARG A 114 17.26 -3.24 14.29
CA ARG A 114 17.95 -3.96 13.20
C ARG A 114 17.72 -5.47 13.28
N SER A 115 17.92 -6.05 14.47
CA SER A 115 17.78 -7.48 14.71
C SER A 115 16.34 -7.95 14.47
N LYS A 116 15.35 -7.19 14.96
CA LYS A 116 13.94 -7.51 14.79
C LYS A 116 13.45 -7.38 13.35
N ILE A 117 13.94 -6.39 12.59
CA ILE A 117 13.68 -6.29 11.16
C ILE A 117 14.14 -7.57 10.44
N LEU A 118 15.37 -8.02 10.70
CA LEU A 118 15.93 -9.22 10.06
C LEU A 118 15.19 -10.51 10.47
N SER A 119 14.80 -10.63 11.74
CA SER A 119 14.02 -11.78 12.25
C SER A 119 12.65 -11.84 11.57
N ILE A 120 11.89 -10.74 11.61
CA ILE A 120 10.54 -10.67 11.04
C ILE A 120 10.59 -10.84 9.52
N ALA A 121 11.57 -10.25 8.84
CA ALA A 121 11.79 -10.47 7.40
C ALA A 121 11.90 -11.96 7.07
N THR A 122 12.68 -12.69 7.87
CA THR A 122 12.90 -14.13 7.69
C THR A 122 11.64 -14.95 8.01
N GLU A 123 10.96 -14.64 9.11
CA GLU A 123 9.74 -15.32 9.55
C GLU A 123 8.60 -15.16 8.53
N THR A 124 8.49 -13.98 7.93
CA THR A 124 7.35 -13.58 7.11
C THR A 124 7.60 -13.69 5.61
N ASN A 125 8.82 -14.04 5.17
CA ASN A 125 9.27 -13.94 3.78
C ASN A 125 9.05 -12.53 3.17
N THR A 126 9.22 -11.50 3.99
CA THR A 126 9.17 -10.09 3.57
C THR A 126 10.58 -9.56 3.52
N ASP A 127 11.00 -8.92 2.42
CA ASP A 127 12.38 -8.45 2.28
C ASP A 127 12.71 -7.36 3.33
N ALA A 128 13.79 -7.53 4.09
CA ALA A 128 14.19 -6.62 5.16
C ALA A 128 14.47 -5.19 4.65
N ARG A 129 14.88 -5.05 3.38
CA ARG A 129 15.10 -3.75 2.73
C ARG A 129 13.80 -2.97 2.61
N ILE A 130 12.70 -3.66 2.31
CA ILE A 130 11.36 -3.05 2.23
C ILE A 130 10.88 -2.64 3.62
N ILE A 131 11.04 -3.51 4.62
CA ILE A 131 10.64 -3.18 6.00
C ILE A 131 11.37 -1.91 6.47
N LEU A 132 12.68 -1.82 6.24
CA LEU A 132 13.46 -0.62 6.56
C LEU A 132 12.99 0.60 5.76
N ALA A 133 12.77 0.47 4.45
CA ALA A 133 12.34 1.60 3.62
C ALA A 133 10.97 2.16 4.06
N ILE A 134 10.01 1.29 4.43
CA ILE A 134 8.72 1.69 4.97
C ILE A 134 8.90 2.38 6.33
N ILE A 135 9.71 1.83 7.24
CA ILE A 135 10.03 2.48 8.53
C ILE A 135 10.53 3.91 8.32
N MET A 136 11.46 4.10 7.40
CA MET A 136 12.04 5.42 7.14
C MET A 136 11.02 6.36 6.47
N GLN A 137 10.08 5.83 5.67
CA GLN A 137 9.02 6.62 5.07
C GLN A 137 7.95 7.04 6.08
N GLU A 138 7.56 6.15 6.99
CA GLU A 138 6.44 6.36 7.91
C GLU A 138 6.81 7.19 9.15
N SER A 139 8.05 7.06 9.63
CA SER A 139 8.46 7.66 10.91
C SER A 139 9.85 8.27 10.91
N SER A 140 10.55 8.28 9.77
CA SER A 140 12.00 8.56 9.74
C SER A 140 12.82 7.66 10.69
N GLY A 141 12.26 6.51 11.07
CA GLY A 141 12.87 5.59 12.02
C GLY A 141 12.71 5.97 13.50
N GLN A 142 11.88 6.96 13.84
CA GLN A 142 11.62 7.36 15.22
C GLN A 142 10.71 6.34 15.93
N LEU A 143 11.20 5.75 17.02
CA LEU A 143 10.42 4.75 17.77
C LEU A 143 9.21 5.35 18.47
N ASP A 144 9.36 6.51 19.10
CA ASP A 144 8.31 7.19 19.87
C ASP A 144 7.48 8.19 19.02
N VAL A 145 7.37 7.93 17.71
CA VAL A 145 6.58 8.75 16.80
C VAL A 145 5.10 8.80 17.23
N TYR A 146 4.47 9.96 17.09
CA TYR A 146 3.03 10.11 17.34
C TYR A 146 2.20 9.28 16.36
N CYS A 147 1.02 8.85 16.82
CA CYS A 147 0.08 8.16 15.94
C CYS A 147 -0.55 9.14 14.93
N THR A 148 -0.78 8.66 13.72
CA THR A 148 -1.37 9.41 12.61
C THR A 148 -2.69 8.77 12.15
N GLY A 149 -3.18 9.18 10.97
CA GLY A 149 -4.43 8.69 10.40
C GLY A 149 -5.67 9.28 11.07
N GLU A 150 -6.82 8.79 10.62
CA GLU A 150 -8.11 9.17 11.19
C GLU A 150 -8.16 8.79 12.67
N ASN A 151 -8.61 9.72 13.52
CA ASN A 151 -8.69 9.56 14.98
C ASN A 151 -7.36 9.21 15.69
N LYS A 152 -6.21 9.35 15.01
CA LYS A 152 -4.86 9.06 15.56
C LYS A 152 -4.69 7.60 16.01
N HIS A 153 -5.20 6.66 15.23
CA HIS A 153 -5.13 5.23 15.55
C HIS A 153 -4.01 4.46 14.82
N ASN A 154 -3.34 5.07 13.85
CA ASN A 154 -2.22 4.43 13.18
C ASN A 154 -0.96 4.69 13.98
N CYS A 155 -0.41 3.68 14.65
CA CYS A 155 0.65 3.86 15.64
C CYS A 155 1.91 3.06 15.30
N GLY A 156 3.00 3.43 15.99
CA GLY A 156 4.28 2.76 15.93
C GLY A 156 5.16 3.16 14.75
N ILE A 157 6.36 2.58 14.70
CA ILE A 157 7.43 2.96 13.77
C ILE A 157 7.10 2.77 12.28
N MET A 158 6.08 1.95 11.96
CA MET A 158 5.57 1.75 10.61
C MET A 158 4.17 2.36 10.40
N GLN A 159 3.66 3.13 11.36
CA GLN A 159 2.31 3.74 11.32
C GLN A 159 1.23 2.73 10.85
N ALA A 160 1.24 1.57 11.51
CA ALA A 160 0.45 0.42 11.11
C ALA A 160 -1.06 0.68 11.25
N ALA A 161 -1.88 -0.19 10.65
CA ALA A 161 -3.34 -0.07 10.70
C ALA A 161 -3.89 0.07 12.14
N PRO A 162 -5.13 0.57 12.32
CA PRO A 162 -5.73 0.76 13.64
C PRO A 162 -5.68 -0.50 14.51
N GLY A 163 -5.56 -0.32 15.82
CA GLY A 163 -5.26 -1.42 16.76
C GLY A 163 -3.77 -1.72 16.90
N SER A 164 -2.91 -0.98 16.19
CA SER A 164 -1.47 -0.97 16.40
C SER A 164 -1.10 -0.19 17.67
N VAL A 165 0.11 -0.41 18.17
CA VAL A 165 0.57 0.16 19.45
C VAL A 165 1.76 1.09 19.28
N SER A 166 1.90 2.05 20.19
CA SER A 166 3.08 2.92 20.28
C SER A 166 4.25 2.25 21.02
N PHE A 167 5.41 2.89 20.94
CA PHE A 167 6.60 2.44 21.65
C PHE A 167 6.43 2.51 23.18
N ASP A 168 6.81 1.43 23.87
CA ASP A 168 6.90 1.35 25.33
C ASP A 168 8.39 1.30 25.75
N PRO A 169 8.94 2.41 26.27
CA PRO A 169 10.35 2.46 26.68
C PRO A 169 10.67 1.56 27.88
N LYS A 170 9.67 1.09 28.64
CA LYS A 170 9.88 0.14 29.74
C LYS A 170 10.10 -1.29 29.25
N LYS A 171 9.68 -1.60 28.01
CA LYS A 171 9.79 -2.93 27.38
C LYS A 171 10.25 -2.82 25.93
N PRO A 172 11.42 -2.20 25.65
CA PRO A 172 11.80 -1.78 24.31
C PRO A 172 11.85 -2.94 23.31
N ALA A 173 12.45 -4.07 23.69
CA ALA A 173 12.54 -5.23 22.81
C ALA A 173 11.17 -5.82 22.42
N LYS A 174 10.25 -5.92 23.37
CA LYS A 174 8.89 -6.42 23.12
C LYS A 174 8.10 -5.40 22.29
N SER A 175 8.18 -4.12 22.63
CA SER A 175 7.44 -3.08 21.94
C SER A 175 7.89 -2.91 20.49
N ILE A 176 9.21 -2.93 20.22
CA ILE A 176 9.76 -2.91 18.85
C ILE A 176 9.26 -4.11 18.04
N ASP A 177 9.29 -5.32 18.63
CA ASP A 177 8.75 -6.52 17.98
C ASP A 177 7.27 -6.36 17.63
N THR A 178 6.45 -5.90 18.58
CA THR A 178 5.02 -5.69 18.35
C THR A 178 4.75 -4.66 17.27
N MET A 179 5.41 -3.49 17.30
CA MET A 179 5.21 -2.44 16.29
C MET A 179 5.56 -2.93 14.88
N LEU A 180 6.69 -3.65 14.74
CA LEU A 180 7.10 -4.21 13.46
C LEU A 180 6.11 -5.29 12.99
N ARG A 181 5.62 -6.15 13.88
CA ARG A 181 4.59 -7.13 13.54
C ARG A 181 3.29 -6.46 13.11
N ASN A 182 2.86 -5.39 13.77
CA ASN A 182 1.66 -4.65 13.35
C ASN A 182 1.83 -4.06 11.96
N GLY A 183 2.99 -3.48 11.62
CA GLY A 183 3.22 -2.92 10.27
C GLY A 183 3.39 -3.99 9.20
N VAL A 184 4.11 -5.08 9.49
CA VAL A 184 4.39 -6.12 8.50
C VAL A 184 3.19 -7.05 8.32
N LEU A 185 2.59 -7.52 9.41
CA LEU A 185 1.51 -8.51 9.36
C LEU A 185 0.14 -7.86 9.36
N GLY A 186 -0.06 -6.77 10.11
CA GLY A 186 -1.35 -6.13 10.31
C GLY A 186 -1.85 -6.26 11.73
N THR A 187 -3.07 -5.79 11.96
CA THR A 187 -3.75 -5.76 13.26
C THR A 187 -5.13 -6.39 13.12
N PRO A 188 -5.47 -7.43 13.91
CA PRO A 188 -6.75 -8.10 13.78
C PRO A 188 -7.96 -7.18 13.96
N GLY A 189 -9.05 -7.49 13.27
CA GLY A 189 -10.32 -6.77 13.33
C GLY A 189 -10.77 -6.18 11.98
N SER A 190 -11.93 -5.54 11.98
CA SER A 190 -12.44 -4.79 10.82
C SER A 190 -12.11 -3.32 10.94
N TRP A 191 -11.96 -2.64 9.81
CA TRP A 191 -11.88 -1.18 9.79
C TRP A 191 -13.06 -0.54 10.54
N PRO A 192 -12.86 0.52 11.34
CA PRO A 192 -11.62 1.26 11.54
C PRO A 192 -10.79 0.77 12.74
N ASN A 193 -10.94 -0.48 13.18
CA ASN A 193 -10.30 -1.01 14.39
C ASN A 193 -9.18 -2.04 14.12
N GLY A 194 -8.99 -2.41 12.86
CA GLY A 194 -8.01 -3.40 12.42
C GLY A 194 -7.73 -3.21 10.92
N GLY A 195 -6.71 -3.90 10.43
CA GLY A 195 -6.40 -3.92 9.01
C GLY A 195 -5.12 -4.69 8.64
N PRO A 196 -4.94 -4.94 7.34
CA PRO A 196 -3.79 -5.67 6.82
C PRO A 196 -2.49 -4.88 6.97
N GLY A 197 -1.38 -5.60 7.16
CA GLY A 197 -0.03 -5.08 7.06
C GLY A 197 0.56 -5.22 5.67
N TYR A 198 1.78 -4.72 5.48
CA TYR A 198 2.46 -4.73 4.19
C TYR A 198 2.59 -6.13 3.58
N ALA A 199 2.98 -7.12 4.38
CA ALA A 199 3.19 -8.49 3.89
C ALA A 199 1.89 -9.13 3.40
N TRP A 200 0.76 -8.80 4.02
CA TRP A 200 -0.55 -9.25 3.54
C TRP A 200 -0.86 -8.64 2.18
N PHE A 201 -0.68 -7.32 2.00
CA PHE A 201 -0.86 -6.65 0.70
C PHE A 201 0.06 -7.22 -0.37
N LEU A 202 1.32 -7.47 -0.03
CA LEU A 202 2.29 -8.07 -0.94
C LEU A 202 1.87 -9.48 -1.34
N ASN A 203 1.35 -10.28 -0.40
CA ASN A 203 0.89 -11.64 -0.68
C ASN A 203 -0.43 -11.69 -1.46
N GLY A 204 -1.32 -10.72 -1.22
CA GLY A 204 -2.65 -10.63 -1.81
C GLY A 204 -3.58 -11.79 -1.42
N ALA A 205 -3.36 -12.41 -0.25
CA ALA A 205 -4.07 -13.56 0.33
C ALA A 205 -5.05 -14.30 -0.63
N ASN A 206 -4.51 -15.20 -1.46
CA ASN A 206 -5.29 -16.05 -2.39
C ASN A 206 -6.21 -15.30 -3.37
N GLY A 207 -5.92 -14.02 -3.67
CA GLY A 207 -6.73 -13.19 -4.55
C GLY A 207 -7.83 -12.40 -3.83
N GLU A 208 -7.85 -12.38 -2.50
CA GLU A 208 -8.76 -11.51 -1.75
C GLU A 208 -8.45 -10.03 -2.03
N ALA A 209 -9.44 -9.33 -2.56
CA ALA A 209 -9.34 -7.91 -2.88
C ALA A 209 -9.61 -7.07 -1.62
N TRP A 210 -8.56 -6.51 -1.02
CA TRP A 210 -8.72 -5.36 -0.14
C TRP A 210 -8.85 -4.09 -0.98
N ALA A 211 -10.02 -3.46 -0.99
CA ALA A 211 -10.27 -2.15 -1.62
C ALA A 211 -9.51 -1.90 -2.95
N ASN A 212 -9.86 -2.62 -4.01
CA ASN A 212 -9.27 -2.46 -5.36
C ASN A 212 -7.77 -2.76 -5.48
N MET A 213 -7.18 -3.51 -4.55
CA MET A 213 -5.77 -3.93 -4.59
C MET A 213 -5.32 -4.57 -5.90
N GLY A 214 -6.20 -5.29 -6.61
CA GLY A 214 -5.84 -5.98 -7.85
C GLY A 214 -4.92 -7.20 -7.68
N GLY A 215 -4.68 -7.65 -6.44
CA GLY A 215 -3.90 -8.85 -6.10
C GLY A 215 -2.53 -8.58 -5.47
N GLY A 216 -1.81 -9.67 -5.17
CA GLY A 216 -0.44 -9.66 -4.63
C GLY A 216 0.63 -9.84 -5.70
N GLY A 217 1.90 -9.90 -5.32
CA GLY A 217 3.02 -10.24 -6.22
C GLY A 217 3.81 -9.06 -6.78
N TYR A 218 3.43 -7.82 -6.43
CA TYR A 218 4.18 -6.63 -6.82
C TYR A 218 4.38 -5.66 -5.64
N PRO A 219 5.62 -5.42 -5.17
CA PRO A 219 5.91 -4.59 -4.01
C PRO A 219 5.36 -3.18 -4.09
N PHE A 220 5.53 -2.50 -5.22
CA PHE A 220 5.16 -1.10 -5.38
C PHE A 220 3.64 -0.89 -5.35
N ARG A 221 2.89 -1.88 -5.82
CA ARG A 221 1.44 -1.93 -5.65
C ARG A 221 1.04 -2.07 -4.18
N ALA A 222 1.69 -2.99 -3.47
CA ALA A 222 1.47 -3.20 -2.04
C ALA A 222 1.83 -1.95 -1.21
N MET A 223 2.88 -1.20 -1.62
CA MET A 223 3.24 0.08 -0.99
C MET A 223 2.15 1.14 -1.15
N ARG A 224 1.57 1.28 -2.35
CA ARG A 224 0.44 2.21 -2.57
C ARG A 224 -0.75 1.87 -1.66
N ALA A 225 -1.04 0.59 -1.51
CA ALA A 225 -2.11 0.16 -0.62
C ALA A 225 -1.78 0.25 0.85
N TYR A 226 -0.53 0.04 1.25
CA TYR A 226 -0.10 0.33 2.60
C TYR A 226 -0.34 1.81 2.94
N ASN A 227 0.00 2.71 2.02
CA ASN A 227 -0.18 4.15 2.22
C ASN A 227 -1.64 4.63 2.20
N THR A 228 -2.49 4.06 1.35
CA THR A 228 -3.83 4.62 1.08
C THR A 228 -4.98 3.68 1.44
N GLY A 229 -4.66 2.46 1.89
CA GLY A 229 -5.61 1.37 2.10
C GLY A 229 -6.18 0.77 0.81
N LYS A 230 -5.73 1.19 -0.38
CA LYS A 230 -6.26 0.79 -1.70
C LYS A 230 -5.25 0.98 -2.83
N VAL A 231 -5.59 0.56 -4.05
CA VAL A 231 -4.85 0.92 -5.26
C VAL A 231 -5.79 1.69 -6.20
N PRO A 232 -5.77 3.03 -6.19
CA PRO A 232 -6.69 3.83 -6.99
C PRO A 232 -6.56 3.61 -8.50
N ASP A 233 -5.33 3.47 -8.98
CA ASP A 233 -5.01 3.16 -10.38
C ASP A 233 -3.87 2.14 -10.43
N GLN A 234 -4.11 0.98 -11.02
CA GLN A 234 -3.10 -0.07 -11.14
C GLN A 234 -2.01 0.25 -12.16
N LYS A 235 -2.24 1.25 -13.02
CA LYS A 235 -1.29 1.73 -14.03
C LYS A 235 -0.52 2.96 -13.58
N ASN A 236 -0.90 3.59 -12.47
CA ASN A 236 -0.25 4.79 -11.94
C ASN A 236 -0.23 4.79 -10.40
N TYR A 237 0.92 4.47 -9.82
CA TYR A 237 1.05 4.45 -8.36
C TYR A 237 1.28 5.79 -7.71
N ASP A 238 1.25 6.91 -8.44
CA ASP A 238 1.13 8.24 -7.84
C ASP A 238 -0.33 8.59 -7.51
N ALA A 239 -1.29 7.84 -8.06
CA ALA A 239 -2.71 8.08 -7.81
C ALA A 239 -3.09 7.76 -6.35
N THR A 240 -3.59 8.78 -5.64
CA THR A 240 -4.03 8.70 -4.24
C THR A 240 -5.55 8.72 -4.09
N ASN A 241 -6.27 9.27 -5.07
CA ASN A 241 -7.69 9.62 -4.96
C ASN A 241 -8.01 10.42 -3.68
N GLY A 242 -7.12 11.36 -3.32
CA GLY A 242 -7.28 12.27 -2.18
C GLY A 242 -6.79 11.76 -0.82
N PHE A 243 -6.23 10.56 -0.73
CA PHE A 243 -5.76 9.97 0.53
C PHE A 243 -4.30 9.53 0.47
N GLY A 244 -3.53 9.78 1.53
CA GLY A 244 -2.12 9.39 1.63
C GLY A 244 -1.18 10.32 0.86
N THR A 245 0.05 9.86 0.66
CA THR A 245 1.16 10.67 0.13
C THR A 245 1.37 10.34 -1.34
N VAL A 246 1.32 11.34 -2.21
CA VAL A 246 1.49 11.16 -3.67
C VAL A 246 2.84 10.52 -3.98
N SER A 247 3.92 11.04 -3.41
CA SER A 247 5.29 10.53 -3.63
C SER A 247 5.60 9.18 -3.01
N TYR A 248 4.70 8.58 -2.20
CA TYR A 248 5.02 7.46 -1.31
C TYR A 248 5.79 6.32 -1.99
N VAL A 249 5.28 5.84 -3.14
CA VAL A 249 5.87 4.70 -3.83
C VAL A 249 7.21 5.07 -4.47
N ASN A 250 7.31 6.29 -5.03
CA ASN A 250 8.55 6.84 -5.55
C ASN A 250 9.62 7.03 -4.45
N ASP A 251 9.24 7.55 -3.29
CA ASP A 251 10.13 7.73 -2.15
C ASP A 251 10.67 6.39 -1.64
N VAL A 252 9.78 5.40 -1.45
CA VAL A 252 10.18 4.06 -0.99
C VAL A 252 11.06 3.36 -2.03
N ALA A 253 10.76 3.49 -3.33
CA ALA A 253 11.60 2.97 -4.40
C ALA A 253 13.01 3.58 -4.38
N ASN A 254 13.11 4.89 -4.24
CA ASN A 254 14.40 5.58 -4.14
C ASN A 254 15.15 5.19 -2.86
N ARG A 255 14.46 4.99 -1.73
CA ARG A 255 15.09 4.47 -0.50
C ARG A 255 15.69 3.08 -0.73
N LEU A 256 15.06 2.22 -1.53
CA LEU A 256 15.61 0.91 -1.89
C LEU A 256 16.85 1.02 -2.79
N LEU A 257 16.99 2.11 -3.55
CA LEU A 257 18.18 2.45 -4.35
C LEU A 257 19.25 3.21 -3.56
N GLY A 258 19.02 3.53 -2.28
CA GLY A 258 19.99 4.19 -1.42
C GLY A 258 19.76 5.69 -1.19
N TRP A 259 18.62 6.25 -1.59
CA TRP A 259 18.24 7.59 -1.19
C TRP A 259 17.98 7.66 0.33
N ASN A 260 18.58 8.65 0.99
CA ASN A 260 18.50 8.81 2.45
C ASN A 260 17.25 9.56 2.92
N GLY A 261 16.41 10.07 2.00
CA GLY A 261 15.24 10.90 2.33
C GLY A 261 15.51 12.41 2.31
N ASN A 262 16.75 12.85 2.05
CA ASN A 262 17.10 14.27 1.95
C ASN A 262 17.09 14.76 0.50
N GLY A 263 16.59 15.98 0.28
CA GLY A 263 16.48 16.58 -1.06
C GLY A 263 15.08 16.45 -1.67
N ARG A 264 14.87 17.06 -2.84
CA ARG A 264 13.57 17.05 -3.51
C ARG A 264 13.31 15.70 -4.19
N GLY A 265 12.12 15.14 -3.96
CA GLY A 265 11.52 14.11 -4.82
C GLY A 265 10.93 14.71 -6.10
N CYS A 266 9.91 14.10 -6.70
CA CYS A 266 9.39 14.52 -8.02
C CYS A 266 8.56 15.80 -8.09
N GLY A 267 8.80 16.77 -7.19
CA GLY A 267 8.15 18.08 -7.26
C GLY A 267 6.62 18.04 -7.13
N TYR A 268 6.09 17.04 -6.43
CA TYR A 268 4.67 16.95 -6.06
C TYR A 268 4.25 18.03 -5.06
#